data_AF-A0A969ETV4-F1
#
_entry.id   AF-A0A969ETV4-F1
#
_cell.length_a   1.000
_cell.length_b   1.000
_cell.length_c   1.000
_cell.angle_alpha   90.00
_cell.angle_beta   90.00
_cell.angle_gamma   90.00
#
_symmetry.space_group_name_H-M   'P 1'
#
loop_
_entity.id
_entity.type
_entity.pdbx_description
1 polymer ?
#
loop_
_entity_poly.entity_id
_entity_poly.type
_entity_poly.pdbx_seq_one_letter_code
_entity_poly.pdbx_strand_id
1 'polypeptide(L)' 'VKGISLFVVPRNTINADGSVGARNGVSCGSLEHKMGIHGNSTCVMNYDGAQAG' A
#
# COMPACT_ATOMS: atom_id res chain seq x y z
N VAL A 1 13.36 20.21 -0.06
CA VAL A 1 12.00 19.99 0.49
C VAL A 1 12.15 19.55 1.95
N LYS A 2 11.67 20.33 2.92
CA LYS A 2 11.63 19.95 4.34
C LYS A 2 10.15 19.76 4.69
N GLY A 3 9.74 18.56 5.09
CA GLY A 3 8.33 18.25 5.40
C GLY A 3 7.73 17.01 4.73
N ILE A 4 8.49 16.28 3.90
CA ILE A 4 8.09 14.95 3.41
C ILE A 4 8.84 13.90 4.22
N SER A 5 8.10 13.00 4.85
CA SER A 5 8.62 11.79 5.50
C SER A 5 8.22 10.55 4.70
N LEU A 6 9.03 9.50 4.81
CA LEU A 6 8.78 8.21 4.18
C LEU A 6 8.39 7.21 5.28
N PHE A 7 7.35 6.43 5.02
CA PHE A 7 6.85 5.41 5.94
C PHE A 7 6.69 4.06 5.20
N VAL A 8 6.84 2.97 5.95
CA VAL A 8 6.51 1.62 5.47
C VAL A 8 5.08 1.31 5.88
N VAL A 9 4.21 1.03 4.90
CA VAL A 9 2.80 0.70 5.15
C VAL A 9 2.52 -0.68 4.55
N PRO A 10 2.50 -1.75 5.36
CA PRO A 10 2.33 -3.10 4.84
C PRO A 10 0.87 -3.39 4.51
N ARG A 11 0.62 -4.35 3.62
CA ARG A 11 -0.74 -4.80 3.23
C ARG A 11 -1.52 -5.41 4.40
N ASN A 12 -0.81 -6.08 5.31
CA ASN A 12 -1.32 -6.66 6.53
C ASN A 12 -0.43 -6.18 7.68
N THR A 13 -0.97 -6.03 8.88
CA THR A 13 -0.16 -5.76 10.07
C THR A 13 0.73 -6.97 10.35
N ILE A 14 1.88 -6.72 10.99
CA ILE A 14 2.82 -7.77 11.39
C ILE A 14 2.82 -7.79 12.92
N ASN A 15 2.57 -8.97 13.49
CA ASN A 15 2.60 -9.17 14.93
C ASN A 15 4.06 -9.17 15.43
N ALA A 16 4.26 -9.04 16.74
CA ALA A 16 5.60 -9.01 17.34
C ALA A 16 6.44 -10.28 17.10
N ASP A 17 5.79 -11.42 16.86
CA ASP A 17 6.42 -12.69 16.51
C ASP A 17 6.72 -12.85 15.00
N GLY A 18 6.44 -11.81 14.19
CA GLY A 18 6.60 -11.82 12.75
C GLY A 18 5.45 -12.48 11.98
N SER A 19 4.41 -12.98 12.66
CA SER A 19 3.25 -13.57 12.00
C SER A 19 2.37 -12.51 11.31
N VAL A 20 1.66 -12.93 10.26
CA VAL A 20 0.77 -12.05 9.49
C VAL A 20 -0.52 -11.79 10.29
N GLY A 21 -0.76 -10.52 10.58
CA GLY A 21 -1.95 -10.04 11.27
C GLY A 21 -3.07 -9.61 10.34
N ALA A 22 -3.95 -8.77 10.87
CA ALA A 22 -5.13 -8.27 10.17
C ALA A 22 -4.78 -7.45 8.93
N ARG A 23 -5.73 -7.34 8.01
CA ARG A 23 -5.56 -6.53 6.80
C ARG A 23 -5.46 -5.05 7.18
N ASN A 24 -4.48 -4.36 6.61
CA ASN A 24 -4.28 -2.93 6.85
C ASN A 24 -5.18 -2.11 5.90
N GLY A 25 -5.37 -0.83 6.22
CA GLY A 25 -6.18 0.13 5.45
C GLY A 25 -5.59 0.57 4.11
N VAL A 26 -4.79 -0.28 3.44
CA VAL A 26 -4.20 0.01 2.13
C VAL A 26 -4.83 -0.87 1.05
N SER A 27 -5.33 -0.25 -0.02
CA SER A 27 -6.03 -0.94 -1.10
C SER A 27 -5.79 -0.33 -2.49
N CYS A 28 -5.98 -1.14 -3.53
CA CYS A 28 -5.96 -0.70 -4.92
C CYS A 28 -7.37 -0.22 -5.28
N GLY A 29 -7.54 1.09 -5.49
CA GLY A 29 -8.83 1.68 -5.86
C GLY A 29 -9.17 1.50 -7.34
N SER A 30 -8.17 1.56 -8.21
CA SER A 30 -8.32 1.37 -9.65
C SER A 30 -7.02 0.89 -10.30
N LEU A 31 -7.14 0.32 -11.51
CA LEU A 31 -6.01 -0.04 -12.37
C LEU A 31 -5.98 0.87 -13.59
N GLU A 32 -4.79 1.36 -13.92
CA GLU A 32 -4.58 2.28 -15.04
C GLU A 32 -4.59 1.57 -16.39
N HIS A 33 -5.37 2.14 -17.32
CA HIS A 33 -5.41 1.72 -18.72
C HIS A 33 -4.34 2.47 -19.50
N LYS A 34 -3.11 1.96 -19.41
CA LYS A 34 -1.93 2.54 -20.05
C LYS A 34 -1.94 2.29 -21.56
N MET A 35 -1.15 3.05 -22.32
CA MET A 35 -0.92 2.78 -23.76
C MET A 35 -0.22 1.42 -23.99
N GLY A 36 0.63 1.00 -23.06
CA GLY A 36 1.36 -0.27 -23.08
C GLY A 36 1.76 -0.73 -21.67
N ILE A 37 2.58 -1.78 -21.56
CA ILE A 37 2.95 -2.42 -20.26
C ILE A 37 1.70 -2.89 -19.50
N HIS A 38 0.73 -3.45 -20.24
CA HIS A 38 -0.54 -3.91 -19.68
C HIS A 38 -0.37 -5.08 -18.70
N GLY A 39 0.70 -5.86 -18.82
CA GLY A 39 1.03 -6.94 -17.88
C GLY A 39 1.52 -6.47 -16.51
N ASN A 40 1.76 -5.17 -16.31
CA ASN A 40 2.14 -4.61 -15.01
C ASN A 40 0.97 -3.82 -14.41
N SER A 41 0.52 -4.27 -13.23
CA SER A 41 -0.55 -3.61 -12.48
C SER A 41 -0.06 -2.25 -11.97
N THR A 42 -0.54 -1.18 -12.62
CA THR A 42 -0.31 0.19 -12.17
C THR A 42 -1.60 0.68 -11.55
N CYS A 43 -1.53 1.06 -10.27
CA CYS A 43 -2.72 1.22 -9.45
C CYS A 43 -2.79 2.63 -8.87
N VAL A 44 -4.02 3.13 -8.72
CA VAL A 44 -4.31 4.14 -7.70
C VAL A 44 -4.39 3.44 -6.35
N MET A 45 -3.66 3.95 -5.36
CA MET A 45 -3.59 3.37 -4.01
C MET A 45 -4.32 4.26 -3.02
N ASN A 46 -5.27 3.66 -2.29
CA ASN A 46 -6.01 4.32 -1.21
C ASN A 46 -5.44 3.90 0.15
N TYR A 47 -5.31 4.86 1.07
CA TYR A 47 -4.78 4.68 2.42
C TYR A 47 -5.78 5.22 3.45
N ASP A 48 -6.72 4.39 3.87
CA ASP A 48 -7.81 4.75 4.78
C ASP A 48 -7.51 4.26 6.20
N GLY A 49 -7.00 5.14 7.05
CA GLY A 49 -6.58 4.76 8.41
C GLY A 49 -5.46 3.71 8.43
N ALA A 50 -4.66 3.63 7.35
CA ALA A 50 -3.58 2.66 7.23
C ALA A 50 -2.48 2.92 8.27
N GLN A 51 -2.04 1.86 8.93
CA GLN A 51 -1.00 1.92 9.95
C GLN A 51 0.38 1.78 9.32
N ALA A 52 1.31 2.67 9.71
CA ALA A 52 2.72 2.51 9.40
C ALA A 52 3.35 1.47 10.34
N GLY A 53 4.28 0.68 9.81
CA GLY A 53 5.09 -0.28 10.57
C GLY A 53 6.32 0.35 11.21
#